data_AF-R7YKM5-F1
#
_entry.id   AF-R7YKM5-F1
#
_cell.length_a   1.000
_cell.length_b   1.000
_cell.length_c   1.000
_cell.angle_alpha   90.00
_cell.angle_beta   90.00
_cell.angle_gamma   90.00
#
_symmetry.space_group_name_H-M   'P 1'
#
loop_
_entity.id
_entity.type
_entity.pdbx_description
1 polymer ?
#
loop_
_entity_poly.entity_id
_entity_poly.type
_entity_poly.pdbx_seq_one_letter_code
_entity_poly.pdbx_strand_id
1 'polypeptide(L)'
;MNGQAAFHHFVDLTEIHNQTQAHVLAAAEPDLGQCIACLDEMPMKGLVATRCPLHRMCKPCLTARLNRALKYEIDHPVYCCFPEYAIRIDDVKEHFPPKFIQEYKAKTAEYNTAPQNRVYCAAPSCSAFLQESAAVDATGKGSDLFT
;
A
#
# COMPACT_ATOMS: atom_id res chain seq x y z
N MET A 1 61.14 -36.74 -48.26
CA MET A 1 60.64 -36.95 -46.89
C MET A 1 60.79 -35.62 -46.15
N ASN A 2 59.88 -35.34 -45.20
CA ASN A 2 59.77 -34.15 -44.35
C ASN A 2 58.89 -33.05 -44.99
N GLY A 3 57.77 -32.63 -44.43
CA GLY A 3 57.12 -32.87 -43.14
C GLY A 3 56.24 -31.65 -42.88
N GLN A 4 54.93 -31.77 -43.10
CA GLN A 4 53.96 -30.69 -42.91
C GLN A 4 53.83 -30.34 -41.42
N ALA A 5 54.07 -29.08 -41.06
CA ALA A 5 53.79 -28.56 -39.73
C ALA A 5 52.31 -28.14 -39.65
N ALA A 6 51.51 -28.91 -38.91
CA ALA A 6 50.15 -28.55 -38.56
C ALA A 6 50.18 -27.52 -37.42
N PHE A 7 49.71 -26.30 -37.70
CA PHE A 7 49.44 -25.29 -36.68
C PHE A 7 48.19 -25.70 -35.90
N HIS A 8 48.37 -26.18 -34.68
CA HIS A 8 47.27 -26.36 -33.73
C HIS A 8 46.86 -24.99 -33.18
N HIS A 9 45.63 -24.60 -33.49
CA HIS A 9 44.92 -23.48 -32.88
C HIS A 9 44.59 -23.87 -31.43
N PHE A 10 45.49 -23.57 -30.50
CA PHE A 10 45.21 -23.67 -29.07
C PHE A 10 44.33 -22.47 -28.70
N VAL A 11 43.04 -22.73 -28.51
CA VAL A 11 42.14 -21.75 -27.89
C VAL A 11 42.53 -21.69 -26.41
N ASP A 12 42.91 -20.50 -25.93
CA ASP A 12 43.31 -20.28 -24.55
C ASP A 12 42.09 -20.46 -23.62
N LEU A 13 42.12 -21.52 -22.81
CA LEU A 13 41.04 -21.87 -21.88
C LEU A 13 40.86 -20.82 -20.77
N THR A 14 41.84 -19.93 -20.56
CA THR A 14 41.71 -18.83 -19.60
C THR A 14 40.78 -17.71 -20.11
N GLU A 15 40.69 -17.52 -21.43
CA GLU A 15 39.83 -16.50 -22.04
C GLU A 15 38.34 -16.89 -21.94
N ILE A 16 38.03 -18.18 -22.06
CA ILE A 16 36.68 -18.73 -21.88
C ILE A 16 36.22 -18.62 -20.42
N HIS A 17 37.14 -18.81 -19.46
CA HIS A 17 36.82 -18.71 -18.03
C HIS A 17 36.57 -17.25 -17.59
N ASN A 18 37.21 -16.28 -18.25
CA ASN A 18 37.04 -14.85 -17.95
C ASN A 18 35.73 -14.28 -18.53
N GLN A 19 35.31 -14.73 -19.71
CA GLN A 19 34.02 -14.35 -20.32
C GLN A 19 32.83 -14.89 -19.51
N THR A 20 32.97 -16.07 -18.91
CA THR A 20 31.92 -16.65 -18.06
C THR A 20 31.82 -15.95 -16.70
N GLN A 21 32.92 -15.44 -16.13
CA GLN A 21 32.88 -14.71 -14.85
C GLN A 21 32.31 -13.28 -14.96
N ALA A 22 32.49 -12.59 -16.09
CA ALA A 22 31.94 -11.24 -16.29
C ALA A 22 30.39 -11.22 -16.34
N HIS A 23 29.76 -12.31 -16.78
CA HIS A 23 28.28 -12.44 -16.81
C HIS A 23 27.67 -12.81 -15.45
N VAL A 24 28.44 -13.37 -14.53
CA VAL A 24 27.94 -13.86 -13.23
C VAL A 24 27.86 -12.74 -12.17
N LEU A 25 28.42 -11.57 -12.47
CA LEU A 25 28.26 -10.32 -11.70
C LEU A 25 27.10 -9.45 -12.21
N ALA A 26 26.20 -10.01 -13.03
CA ALA A 26 24.91 -9.38 -13.27
C ALA A 26 24.15 -9.30 -11.95
N ALA A 27 23.92 -8.08 -11.46
CA ALA A 27 23.05 -7.83 -10.33
C ALA A 27 21.77 -8.66 -10.50
N ALA A 28 21.40 -9.43 -9.47
CA ALA A 28 20.17 -10.23 -9.50
C ALA A 28 19.03 -9.41 -10.10
N GLU A 29 18.49 -9.87 -11.23
CA GLU A 29 17.37 -9.23 -11.91
C GLU A 29 16.31 -8.89 -10.84
N PRO A 30 15.87 -7.62 -10.74
CA PRO A 30 14.97 -7.23 -9.69
C PRO A 30 13.66 -8.02 -9.82
N ASP A 31 13.17 -8.57 -8.71
CA ASP A 31 11.83 -9.14 -8.64
C ASP A 31 10.81 -8.01 -8.89
N LEU A 32 10.25 -7.98 -10.10
CA LEU A 32 9.30 -6.95 -10.56
C LEU A 32 7.86 -7.42 -10.36
N GLY A 33 6.98 -6.48 -10.06
CA GLY A 33 5.54 -6.67 -10.08
C GLY A 33 4.83 -5.48 -10.69
N GLN A 34 3.52 -5.62 -10.91
CA GLN A 34 2.70 -4.59 -11.54
C GLN A 34 1.65 -4.05 -10.56
N CYS A 35 1.45 -2.72 -10.58
CA CYS A 35 0.37 -2.08 -9.84
C CYS A 35 -0.98 -2.31 -10.54
N ILE A 36 -1.98 -2.84 -9.85
CA ILE A 36 -3.32 -3.09 -10.44
C ILE A 36 -4.06 -1.81 -10.86
N ALA A 37 -3.66 -0.63 -10.39
CA ALA A 37 -4.37 0.62 -10.65
C ALA A 37 -3.79 1.46 -11.78
N CYS A 38 -2.46 1.61 -11.85
CA CYS A 38 -1.80 2.35 -12.93
C CYS A 38 -1.16 1.46 -13.99
N LEU A 39 -1.05 0.15 -13.73
CA LEU A 39 -0.39 -0.84 -14.59
C LEU A 39 1.13 -0.63 -14.76
N ASP A 40 1.73 0.25 -13.97
CA ASP A 40 3.18 0.42 -13.95
C ASP A 40 3.88 -0.80 -13.33
N GLU A 41 4.98 -1.20 -13.96
CA GLU A 41 5.91 -2.20 -13.44
C GLU A 41 6.96 -1.55 -12.53
N MET A 42 7.20 -2.16 -11.38
CA MET A 42 8.17 -1.69 -10.40
C MET A 42 8.67 -2.83 -9.51
N PRO A 43 9.79 -2.68 -8.80
CA PRO A 43 10.25 -3.70 -7.86
C PRO A 43 9.15 -4.08 -6.85
N MET A 44 9.03 -5.36 -6.53
CA MET A 44 8.00 -5.88 -5.62
C MET A 44 7.99 -5.18 -4.26
N LYS A 45 9.15 -4.69 -3.79
CA LYS A 45 9.28 -3.89 -2.56
C LYS A 45 8.56 -2.53 -2.63
N GLY A 46 8.33 -1.99 -3.83
CA GLY A 46 7.60 -0.75 -4.07
C GLY A 46 6.08 -0.91 -4.11
N LEU A 47 5.61 -2.15 -4.09
CA LEU A 47 4.21 -2.50 -4.14
C LEU A 47 3.67 -2.84 -2.74
N VAL A 48 2.50 -2.30 -2.41
CA VAL A 48 1.79 -2.55 -1.16
C VAL A 48 0.94 -3.82 -1.32
N ALA A 49 1.16 -4.76 -0.41
CA ALA A 49 0.31 -5.91 -0.22
C ALA A 49 -1.00 -5.50 0.45
N THR A 50 -2.13 -5.94 -0.11
CA THR A 50 -3.45 -5.81 0.54
C THR A 50 -3.97 -7.20 0.90
N ARG A 51 -5.19 -7.28 1.46
CA ARG A 51 -5.86 -8.57 1.74
C ARG A 51 -6.16 -9.38 0.47
N CYS A 52 -6.16 -8.75 -0.70
CA CYS A 52 -6.29 -9.46 -1.96
C CYS A 52 -5.04 -10.34 -2.20
N PRO A 53 -5.19 -11.64 -2.46
CA PRO A 53 -4.04 -12.54 -2.60
C PRO A 53 -3.24 -12.31 -3.88
N LEU A 54 -3.88 -11.77 -4.94
CA LEU A 54 -3.30 -11.66 -6.27
C LEU A 54 -2.87 -10.24 -6.66
N HIS A 55 -3.55 -9.22 -6.13
CA HIS A 55 -3.31 -7.85 -6.55
C HIS A 55 -2.44 -7.08 -5.56
N ARG A 56 -1.59 -6.23 -6.12
CA ARG A 56 -0.75 -5.28 -5.40
C ARG A 56 -0.96 -3.88 -5.94
N MET A 57 -0.75 -2.87 -5.10
CA MET A 57 -0.89 -1.47 -5.50
C MET A 57 0.35 -0.68 -5.15
N CYS A 58 0.82 0.19 -6.04
CA CYS A 58 1.84 1.16 -5.67
C CYS A 58 1.26 2.13 -4.61
N LYS A 59 2.15 2.62 -3.73
CA LYS A 59 1.76 3.54 -2.64
C LYS A 59 1.00 4.78 -3.14
N PRO A 60 1.38 5.46 -4.25
CA PRO A 60 0.65 6.60 -4.77
C PRO A 60 -0.82 6.28 -5.13
N CYS A 61 -1.05 5.19 -5.87
CA CYS A 61 -2.41 4.78 -6.24
C CYS A 61 -3.26 4.40 -5.04
N LEU A 62 -2.67 3.69 -4.06
CA LEU A 62 -3.37 3.36 -2.82
C LEU A 62 -3.76 4.63 -2.05
N THR A 63 -2.82 5.56 -1.92
CA THR A 63 -3.04 6.86 -1.26
C THR A 63 -4.16 7.65 -1.94
N ALA A 64 -4.17 7.69 -3.28
CA ALA A 64 -5.20 8.39 -4.04
C ALA A 64 -6.60 7.79 -3.81
N ARG A 65 -6.71 6.46 -3.76
CA ARG A 65 -7.99 5.79 -3.46
C ARG A 65 -8.49 6.09 -2.05
N LEU A 66 -7.61 6.00 -1.05
CA LEU A 66 -7.96 6.30 0.34
C LEU A 66 -8.34 7.79 0.52
N ASN A 67 -7.62 8.71 -0.14
CA ASN A 67 -7.97 10.13 -0.13
C ASN A 67 -9.34 10.42 -0.77
N ARG A 68 -9.68 9.71 -1.84
CA ARG A 68 -11.02 9.82 -2.43
C ARG A 68 -12.10 9.40 -1.45
N ALA A 69 -11.89 8.27 -0.77
CA ALA A 69 -12.81 7.78 0.26
C ALA A 69 -12.85 8.66 1.53
N LEU A 70 -11.91 9.58 1.75
CA LEU A 70 -12.04 10.63 2.77
C LEU A 70 -13.02 11.73 2.36
N LYS A 71 -13.14 11.98 1.05
CA LYS A 71 -13.91 13.09 0.49
C LYS A 71 -15.31 12.69 0.07
N TYR A 72 -15.47 11.46 -0.43
CA TYR A 72 -16.69 10.99 -1.05
C TYR A 72 -17.13 9.67 -0.41
N GLU A 73 -18.33 9.67 0.17
CA GLU A 73 -18.91 8.50 0.81
C GLU A 73 -19.16 7.35 -0.17
N ILE A 74 -19.48 7.64 -1.44
CA ILE A 74 -19.66 6.63 -2.47
C ILE A 74 -18.38 5.85 -2.80
N ASP A 75 -17.22 6.43 -2.50
CA ASP A 75 -15.92 5.77 -2.65
C ASP A 75 -15.55 4.94 -1.40
N HIS A 76 -16.42 4.91 -0.38
CA HIS A 76 -16.23 4.15 0.85
C HIS A 76 -17.13 2.90 0.91
N PRO A 77 -16.61 1.75 1.38
CA PRO A 77 -15.20 1.49 1.67
C PRO A 77 -14.39 1.24 0.39
N VAL A 78 -13.07 1.43 0.47
CA VAL A 78 -12.17 1.19 -0.66
C VAL A 78 -11.96 -0.32 -0.81
N TYR A 79 -12.19 -0.84 -2.02
CA TYR A 79 -11.96 -2.25 -2.36
C TYR A 79 -10.81 -2.41 -3.36
N CYS A 80 -10.20 -3.59 -3.38
CA CYS A 80 -9.24 -3.95 -4.43
C CYS A 80 -9.94 -4.35 -5.74
N CYS A 81 -10.69 -5.45 -5.70
CA CYS A 81 -11.40 -6.03 -6.85
C CYS A 81 -12.82 -6.47 -6.50
N PHE A 82 -13.02 -7.00 -5.29
CA PHE A 82 -14.31 -7.44 -4.79
C PHE A 82 -14.55 -6.94 -3.36
N PRO A 83 -15.82 -6.86 -2.91
CA PRO A 83 -16.17 -6.35 -1.59
C PRO A 83 -15.48 -7.06 -0.41
N GLU A 84 -15.25 -8.37 -0.50
CA GLU A 84 -14.55 -9.16 0.51
C GLU A 84 -13.07 -8.76 0.68
N TYR A 85 -12.49 -8.15 -0.35
CA TYR A 85 -11.14 -7.58 -0.34
C TYR A 85 -11.15 -6.07 -0.10
N ALA A 86 -12.02 -5.62 0.81
CA ALA A 86 -11.98 -4.27 1.36
C ALA A 86 -10.60 -3.99 1.96
N ILE A 87 -10.04 -2.85 1.58
CA ILE A 87 -8.76 -2.35 2.08
C ILE A 87 -9.02 -1.72 3.45
N ARG A 88 -8.57 -2.39 4.51
CA ARG A 88 -8.63 -1.86 5.86
C ARG A 88 -7.36 -1.06 6.12
N ILE A 89 -7.52 0.14 6.68
CA ILE A 89 -6.36 1.01 6.97
C ILE A 89 -5.35 0.33 7.91
N ASP A 90 -5.82 -0.54 8.81
CA ASP A 90 -4.94 -1.29 9.73
C ASP A 90 -4.02 -2.30 9.04
N ASP A 91 -4.41 -2.79 7.85
CA ASP A 91 -3.61 -3.75 7.07
C ASP A 91 -2.52 -3.07 6.24
N VAL A 92 -2.54 -1.74 6.13
CA VAL A 92 -1.61 -0.95 5.29
C VAL A 92 -1.03 0.27 6.02
N LYS A 93 -1.25 0.37 7.33
CA LYS A 93 -0.96 1.55 8.15
C LYS A 93 0.51 1.95 8.14
N GLU A 94 1.43 1.00 8.02
CA GLU A 94 2.88 1.22 7.95
C GLU A 94 3.28 2.12 6.76
N HIS A 95 2.43 2.24 5.75
CA HIS A 95 2.68 3.09 4.59
C HIS A 95 2.21 4.53 4.78
N PHE A 96 1.49 4.85 5.86
CA PHE A 96 0.84 6.15 6.06
C PHE A 96 1.28 6.83 7.36
N PRO A 97 1.32 8.17 7.40
CA PRO A 97 1.62 8.88 8.63
C PRO A 97 0.48 8.69 9.65
N PRO A 98 0.78 8.70 10.97
CA PRO A 98 -0.23 8.51 12.03
C PRO A 98 -1.45 9.42 11.91
N LYS A 99 -1.24 10.69 11.53
CA LYS A 99 -2.31 11.67 11.33
C LYS A 99 -3.31 11.21 10.25
N PHE A 100 -2.82 10.73 9.12
CA PHE A 100 -3.67 10.24 8.02
C PHE A 100 -4.48 9.02 8.47
N ILE A 101 -3.87 8.11 9.22
CA ILE A 101 -4.55 6.92 9.75
C ILE A 101 -5.70 7.33 10.68
N GLN A 102 -5.47 8.30 11.56
CA GLN A 102 -6.50 8.82 12.47
C GLN A 102 -7.66 9.46 11.71
N GLU A 103 -7.36 10.33 10.74
CA GLU A 103 -8.36 10.97 9.88
C GLU A 103 -9.20 9.93 9.12
N TYR A 104 -8.55 8.92 8.53
CA TYR A 104 -9.24 7.86 7.80
C TYR A 104 -10.12 7.00 8.69
N LYS A 105 -9.67 6.68 9.91
CA LYS A 105 -10.48 5.93 10.89
C LYS A 105 -11.69 6.74 11.35
N ALA A 106 -11.51 8.02 11.67
CA ALA A 106 -12.62 8.91 12.05
C ALA A 106 -13.66 9.02 10.93
N LYS A 107 -13.20 9.18 9.68
CA LYS A 107 -14.11 9.26 8.53
C LYS A 107 -14.82 7.94 8.23
N THR A 108 -14.12 6.83 8.41
CA THR A 108 -14.72 5.48 8.32
C THR A 108 -15.81 5.28 9.37
N ALA A 109 -15.61 5.76 10.61
CA ALA A 109 -16.63 5.69 11.65
C ALA A 109 -17.88 6.52 11.30
N GLU A 110 -17.69 7.71 10.73
CA GLU A 110 -18.78 8.55 10.20
C GLU A 110 -19.58 7.81 9.13
N TYR A 111 -18.91 7.29 8.11
CA TYR A 111 -19.59 6.63 6.98
C TYR A 111 -20.23 5.29 7.34
N ASN A 112 -19.70 4.57 8.32
CA ASN A 112 -20.33 3.36 8.86
C ASN A 112 -21.56 3.66 9.74
N THR A 113 -21.75 4.91 10.15
CA THR A 113 -22.98 5.34 10.83
C THR A 113 -24.04 5.63 9.76
N ALA A 114 -25.24 5.09 9.91
CA ALA A 114 -26.33 5.34 8.97
C ALA A 114 -26.62 6.86 8.87
N PRO A 115 -26.83 7.44 7.67
CA PRO A 115 -26.94 8.90 7.50
C PRO A 115 -27.91 9.59 8.46
N GLN A 116 -29.06 8.95 8.75
CA GLN A 116 -30.08 9.46 9.68
C GLN A 116 -29.66 9.47 11.16
N ASN A 117 -28.62 8.71 11.52
CA ASN A 117 -28.09 8.59 12.88
C ASN A 117 -26.80 9.39 13.08
N ARG A 118 -26.31 10.09 12.04
CA ARG A 118 -25.08 10.87 12.17
C ARG A 118 -25.34 12.16 12.91
N VAL A 119 -24.61 12.37 14.00
CA VAL A 119 -24.65 13.60 14.77
C VAL A 119 -23.41 14.44 14.42
N TYR A 120 -23.62 15.73 14.18
CA TYR A 120 -22.55 16.67 13.85
C TYR A 120 -22.57 17.85 14.82
N CYS A 121 -21.40 18.44 15.07
CA CYS A 121 -21.31 19.66 15.84
C CYS A 121 -22.10 20.79 15.16
N ALA A 122 -23.02 21.41 15.90
CA ALA A 122 -23.87 22.49 15.40
C ALA A 122 -23.13 23.83 15.21
N ALA A 123 -21.91 23.98 15.73
CA ALA A 123 -21.13 25.20 15.55
C ALA A 123 -20.74 25.37 14.06
N PRO A 124 -21.02 26.53 13.42
CA PRO A 124 -20.81 26.72 11.99
C PRO A 124 -19.37 26.51 11.50
N SER A 125 -18.39 26.67 12.37
CA SER A 125 -16.96 26.50 12.06
C SER A 125 -16.41 25.10 12.37
N CYS A 126 -17.19 24.22 13.00
CA CYS A 126 -16.74 22.91 13.45
C CYS A 126 -17.19 21.81 12.49
N SER A 127 -18.51 21.61 12.37
CA SER A 127 -19.14 20.55 11.57
C SER A 127 -18.52 19.15 11.75
N ALA A 128 -17.84 18.90 12.87
CA ALA A 128 -17.20 17.63 13.15
C ALA A 128 -18.25 16.55 13.42
N PHE A 129 -18.02 15.35 12.89
CA PHE A 129 -18.81 14.17 13.21
C PHE A 129 -18.59 13.79 14.68
N LEU A 130 -19.68 13.62 15.41
CA LEU A 130 -19.70 13.21 16.81
C LEU A 130 -20.06 11.72 16.86
N GLN A 131 -19.06 10.87 17.05
CA GLN A 131 -19.28 9.44 17.20
C GLN A 131 -19.96 9.17 18.54
N GLU A 132 -21.10 8.47 18.50
CA GLU A 132 -21.84 8.06 19.70
C GLU A 132 -21.10 6.90 20.40
N SER A 133 -19.98 7.18 21.06
CA SER A 133 -19.43 6.26 22.07
C SER A 133 -18.68 7.03 23.15
N ALA A 134 -19.25 6.94 24.36
CA ALA A 134 -18.93 7.61 25.62
C ALA A 134 -19.66 8.94 25.81
N ALA A 135 -20.60 8.94 26.76
CA ALA A 135 -21.17 10.13 27.37
C ALA A 135 -20.05 11.12 27.72
N VAL A 136 -19.90 12.14 26.89
CA VAL A 136 -19.21 13.36 27.27
C VAL A 136 -20.29 14.42 27.30
N ASP A 137 -20.84 14.62 28.49
CA ASP A 137 -21.67 15.77 28.78
C ASP A 137 -20.93 17.02 28.30
N ALA A 138 -21.67 17.93 27.66
CA ALA A 138 -21.16 19.18 27.07
C ALA A 138 -20.62 20.19 28.11
N THR A 139 -20.14 19.73 29.27
CA THR A 139 -19.74 20.53 30.43
C THR A 139 -18.30 20.30 30.89
N GLY A 140 -17.50 19.46 30.21
CA GLY A 140 -16.08 19.34 30.53
C GLY A 140 -15.80 18.87 31.97
N LYS A 141 -16.59 17.93 32.49
CA LYS A 141 -16.25 17.19 33.70
C LYS A 141 -16.34 15.70 33.40
N GLY A 142 -15.19 15.02 33.45
CA GLY A 142 -15.13 13.58 33.44
C GLY A 142 -15.90 13.05 34.65
N SER A 143 -16.90 12.21 34.39
CA SER A 143 -17.53 11.41 35.43
C SER A 143 -16.63 10.21 35.69
N ASP A 144 -15.66 10.41 36.59
CA ASP A 144 -15.31 9.32 37.48
C ASP A 144 -16.58 8.96 38.27
N LEU A 145 -17.03 7.71 38.19
CA LEU A 145 -17.08 6.84 39.36
C LEU A 145 -17.71 5.49 38.98
N PHE A 146 -16.87 4.46 39.11
CA PHE A 146 -17.23 3.18 39.69
C PHE A 146 -18.14 3.39 40.93
N THR A 147 -19.31 2.78 40.96
CA THR A 147 -19.82 1.86 42.01
C THR A 147 -21.15 1.27 41.53
#